data_AF-A0A263DBV9-F1
#
_entry.id   AF-A0A263DBV9-F1
#
_cell.length_a   1.000
_cell.length_b   1.000
_cell.length_c   1.000
_cell.angle_alpha   90.00
_cell.angle_beta   90.00
_cell.angle_gamma   90.00
#
_symmetry.space_group_name_H-M   'P 1'
#
loop_
_entity.id
_entity.type
_entity.pdbx_description
1 polymer ?
#
loop_
_entity_poly.entity_id
_entity_poly.type
_entity_poly.pdbx_seq_one_letter_code
_entity_poly.pdbx_strand_id
1 'polypeptide(L)'
;MAGGVGATTVARAIVGVDRGVFTGRPVDVLVCRATGDSLVRASRATHVLAAAGHRPVVAVTAADASGPSRPVTARLRLLEPHTSAVVVLPFVRRWRELAVPLDDVRDLLTRPLIELPRQLRRYATAARELRAAVSAPLPASTRRTAAPLARPVPTIGRTAR
;
A
#
# COMPACT_ATOMS: atom_id res chain seq x y z
N MET A 1 4.78 -4.20 -8.19
CA MET A 1 4.57 -4.43 -6.74
C MET A 1 5.86 -4.88 -6.11
N ALA A 2 6.09 -4.60 -4.84
CA ALA A 2 7.16 -5.23 -4.07
C ALA A 2 6.70 -5.43 -2.63
N GLY A 3 7.34 -6.34 -1.89
CA GLY A 3 7.02 -6.54 -0.49
C GLY A 3 7.31 -7.93 0.04
N GLY A 4 6.60 -8.26 1.13
CA GLY A 4 6.75 -9.51 1.87
C GLY A 4 5.71 -10.57 1.48
N VAL A 5 5.30 -11.35 2.47
CA VAL A 5 4.40 -12.51 2.30
C VAL A 5 3.11 -12.12 1.58
N GLY A 6 2.82 -12.84 0.48
CA GLY A 6 1.63 -12.64 -0.34
C GLY A 6 1.81 -11.68 -1.52
N ALA A 7 3.00 -11.09 -1.73
CA ALA A 7 3.27 -10.19 -2.85
C ALA A 7 2.95 -10.84 -4.20
N THR A 8 3.41 -12.06 -4.43
CA THR A 8 3.13 -12.81 -5.67
C THR A 8 1.65 -13.10 -5.84
N THR A 9 0.96 -13.48 -4.77
CA THR A 9 -0.49 -13.74 -4.79
C THR A 9 -1.27 -12.48 -5.17
N VAL A 10 -0.96 -11.35 -4.52
CA VAL A 10 -1.60 -10.05 -4.80
C VAL A 10 -1.28 -9.59 -6.23
N ALA A 11 -0.04 -9.75 -6.68
CA ALA A 11 0.36 -9.44 -8.04
C ALA A 11 -0.44 -10.26 -9.05
N ARG A 12 -0.56 -11.57 -8.86
CA ARG A 12 -1.37 -12.43 -9.74
C ARG A 12 -2.85 -12.06 -9.69
N ALA A 13 -3.40 -11.75 -8.52
CA ALA A 13 -4.81 -11.42 -8.36
C ALA A 13 -5.21 -10.20 -9.18
N ILE A 14 -4.38 -9.17 -9.26
CA ILE A 14 -4.71 -7.92 -9.97
C ILE A 14 -3.94 -7.74 -11.29
N VAL A 15 -3.34 -8.81 -11.82
CA VAL A 15 -2.55 -8.80 -13.08
C VAL A 15 -1.36 -7.81 -13.02
N GLY A 16 -0.74 -7.71 -11.85
CA GLY A 16 0.48 -6.94 -11.61
C GLY A 16 1.76 -7.76 -11.74
N VAL A 17 2.90 -7.06 -11.68
CA VAL A 17 4.24 -7.67 -11.66
C VAL A 17 4.80 -7.64 -10.24
N ASP A 18 5.19 -8.80 -9.73
CA ASP A 18 5.92 -8.94 -8.47
C ASP A 18 7.42 -8.67 -8.70
N ARG A 19 7.97 -7.67 -8.00
CA ARG A 19 9.39 -7.30 -8.03
C ARG A 19 10.16 -7.84 -6.81
N GLY A 20 9.55 -8.71 -6.01
CA GLY A 20 10.15 -9.29 -4.82
C GLY A 20 10.24 -8.29 -3.67
N VAL A 21 11.31 -8.37 -2.88
CA VAL A 21 11.52 -7.53 -1.70
C VAL A 21 11.73 -6.06 -2.10
N PHE A 22 11.14 -5.14 -1.35
CA PHE A 22 11.34 -3.72 -1.58
C PHE A 22 12.80 -3.30 -1.27
N THR A 23 13.45 -2.70 -2.26
CA THR A 23 14.87 -2.27 -2.21
C THR A 23 15.06 -0.77 -2.40
N GLY A 24 14.00 0.03 -2.23
CA GLY A 24 14.03 1.48 -2.45
C GLY A 24 13.63 1.93 -3.85
N ARG A 25 13.43 1.00 -4.80
CA ARG A 25 12.93 1.32 -6.15
C ARG A 25 11.44 1.70 -6.12
N PRO A 26 11.00 2.66 -6.95
CA PRO A 26 9.58 3.01 -7.06
C PRO A 26 8.68 1.82 -7.37
N VAL A 27 7.57 1.71 -6.65
CA VAL A 27 6.53 0.69 -6.84
C VAL A 27 5.14 1.26 -6.59
N ASP A 28 4.17 0.85 -7.39
CA ASP A 28 2.77 1.31 -7.26
C ASP A 28 2.05 0.66 -6.07
N VAL A 29 2.46 -0.57 -5.74
CA VAL A 29 1.91 -1.35 -4.64
C VAL A 29 3.01 -1.89 -3.75
N LEU A 30 2.90 -1.62 -2.46
CA LEU A 30 3.70 -2.21 -1.39
C LEU A 30 2.86 -3.27 -0.67
N VAL A 31 3.36 -4.50 -0.62
CA VAL A 31 2.64 -5.62 0.01
C VAL A 31 3.28 -5.98 1.34
N CYS A 32 2.49 -6.05 2.41
CA CYS A 32 2.96 -6.49 3.71
C CYS A 32 1.91 -7.36 4.42
N ARG A 33 2.33 -8.03 5.49
CA ARG A 33 1.41 -8.77 6.37
C ARG A 33 0.94 -7.89 7.52
N ALA A 34 -0.25 -8.13 8.04
CA ALA A 34 -0.84 -7.46 9.20
C ALA A 34 -0.16 -7.86 10.54
N THR A 35 1.16 -7.73 10.62
CA THR A 35 1.98 -8.00 11.81
C THR A 35 2.79 -6.77 12.18
N GLY A 36 3.16 -6.62 13.45
CA GLY A 36 3.89 -5.44 13.94
C GLY A 36 5.18 -5.16 13.15
N ASP A 37 6.04 -6.16 12.98
CA ASP A 37 7.32 -6.02 12.25
C ASP A 37 7.10 -5.68 10.77
N SER A 38 6.16 -6.35 10.10
CA SER A 38 5.84 -6.06 8.69
C SER A 38 5.31 -4.64 8.50
N LEU A 39 4.51 -4.13 9.43
CA LEU A 39 3.99 -2.75 9.37
C LEU A 39 5.08 -1.71 9.64
N VAL A 40 6.02 -1.97 10.54
CA VAL A 40 7.19 -1.10 10.75
C VAL A 40 8.02 -1.01 9.47
N ARG A 41 8.28 -2.13 8.81
CA ARG A 41 9.02 -2.15 7.53
C ARG A 41 8.24 -1.45 6.42
N ALA A 42 6.93 -1.68 6.33
CA ALA A 42 6.07 -1.00 5.37
C ALA A 42 6.07 0.52 5.59
N SER A 43 5.97 0.99 6.83
CA SER A 43 6.04 2.42 7.16
C SER A 43 7.35 3.06 6.70
N ARG A 44 8.49 2.41 6.96
CA ARG A 44 9.80 2.88 6.46
C ARG A 44 9.84 2.95 4.94
N ALA A 45 9.34 1.94 4.25
CA ALA A 45 9.28 1.91 2.79
C ALA A 45 8.38 3.03 2.23
N THR A 46 7.21 3.27 2.84
CA THR A 46 6.31 4.36 2.44
C THR A 46 6.92 5.73 2.68
N HIS A 47 7.71 5.91 3.75
CA HIS A 47 8.45 7.15 3.98
C HIS A 47 9.49 7.42 2.89
N VAL A 48 10.27 6.39 2.50
CA VAL A 48 11.26 6.50 1.42
C VAL A 48 10.59 6.90 0.10
N LEU A 49 9.47 6.25 -0.24
CA LEU A 49 8.72 6.56 -1.45
C LEU A 49 8.10 7.96 -1.41
N ALA A 50 7.50 8.33 -0.27
CA ALA A 50 6.90 9.65 -0.10
C ALA A 50 7.95 10.78 -0.20
N ALA A 51 9.16 10.56 0.32
CA ALA A 51 10.28 11.49 0.16
C ALA A 51 10.70 11.66 -1.31
N ALA A 52 10.54 10.61 -2.12
CA ALA A 52 10.73 10.66 -3.57
C ALA A 52 9.50 11.18 -4.35
N GLY A 53 8.46 11.68 -3.65
CA GLY A 53 7.24 12.20 -4.27
C GLY A 53 6.25 11.12 -4.74
N HIS A 54 6.49 9.86 -4.38
CA HIS A 54 5.65 8.72 -4.80
C HIS A 54 4.79 8.21 -3.64
N ARG A 55 3.48 8.08 -3.85
CA ARG A 55 2.54 7.57 -2.84
C ARG A 55 2.00 6.20 -3.28
N PRO A 56 2.56 5.09 -2.79
CA PRO A 56 2.11 3.76 -3.16
C PRO A 56 0.73 3.44 -2.54
N VAL A 57 0.03 2.47 -3.11
CA VAL A 57 -1.04 1.76 -2.42
C VAL A 57 -0.42 0.67 -1.54
N VAL A 58 -0.85 0.55 -0.29
CA VAL A 58 -0.38 -0.51 0.61
C VAL A 58 -1.42 -1.62 0.71
N ALA A 59 -1.03 -2.80 0.23
CA ALA A 59 -1.81 -4.03 0.30
C ALA A 59 -1.39 -4.81 1.55
N VAL A 60 -2.29 -4.94 2.52
CA VAL A 60 -2.02 -5.59 3.80
C VAL A 60 -2.75 -6.93 3.87
N THR A 61 -2.00 -8.03 3.86
CA THR A 61 -2.58 -9.37 4.03
C THR A 61 -2.86 -9.63 5.50
N ALA A 62 -4.11 -9.98 5.84
CA ALA A 62 -4.46 -10.37 7.20
C ALA A 62 -3.61 -11.57 7.66
N ALA A 63 -3.17 -11.54 8.92
CA ALA A 63 -2.29 -12.58 9.46
C ALA A 63 -3.03 -13.93 9.56
N ASP A 64 -4.32 -13.88 9.89
CA ASP A 64 -5.23 -15.00 10.11
C ASP A 64 -6.68 -14.59 9.78
N ALA A 65 -7.62 -15.52 10.02
CA ALA A 65 -9.04 -15.34 9.72
C ALA A 65 -9.77 -14.35 10.65
N SER A 66 -9.18 -14.00 11.80
CA SER A 66 -9.74 -13.03 12.75
C SER A 66 -9.54 -11.58 12.27
N GLY A 67 -8.67 -11.37 11.28
CA GLY A 67 -8.38 -10.04 10.74
C GLY A 67 -7.41 -9.23 11.63
N PRO A 68 -7.16 -7.96 11.29
CA PRO A 68 -6.24 -7.12 12.06
C PRO A 68 -6.81 -6.81 13.45
N SER A 69 -6.01 -7.06 14.48
CA SER A 69 -6.33 -6.68 15.85
C SER A 69 -6.36 -5.14 16.01
N ARG A 70 -6.99 -4.63 17.09
CA ARG A 70 -7.07 -3.19 17.35
C ARG A 70 -5.70 -2.47 17.30
N PRO A 71 -4.60 -3.00 17.90
CA PRO A 71 -3.29 -2.39 17.79
C PRO A 71 -2.69 -2.40 16.38
N VAL A 72 -3.07 -3.37 15.54
CA VAL A 72 -2.67 -3.45 14.12
C VAL A 72 -3.45 -2.41 13.33
N THR A 73 -4.76 -2.32 13.52
CA THR A 73 -5.63 -1.32 12.88
C THR A 73 -5.18 0.11 13.19
N ALA A 74 -4.78 0.39 14.44
CA ALA A 74 -4.23 1.70 14.79
C ALA A 74 -2.95 2.02 14.01
N ARG A 75 -2.06 1.04 13.80
CA ARG A 75 -0.84 1.22 13.01
C ARG A 75 -1.10 1.39 11.52
N LEU A 76 -2.13 0.73 10.99
CA LEU A 76 -2.53 0.91 9.59
C LEU A 76 -2.91 2.36 9.30
N ARG A 77 -3.61 3.02 10.22
CA ARG A 77 -3.97 4.44 10.10
C ARG A 77 -2.76 5.37 10.02
N LEU A 78 -1.64 4.97 10.62
CA LEU A 78 -0.39 5.74 10.55
C LEU A 78 0.28 5.67 9.16
N LEU A 79 -0.12 4.73 8.29
CA LEU A 79 0.38 4.64 6.92
C LEU A 79 -0.37 5.56 5.97
N GLU A 80 -1.62 5.92 6.29
CA GLU A 80 -2.50 6.72 5.42
C GLU A 80 -1.87 8.04 4.93
N PRO A 81 -1.10 8.82 5.74
CA PRO A 81 -0.50 10.08 5.28
C PRO A 81 0.55 9.93 4.17
N HIS A 82 1.18 8.77 4.04
CA HIS A 82 2.30 8.50 3.12
C HIS A 82 1.91 7.58 1.97
N THR A 83 0.63 7.26 1.84
CA THR A 83 0.10 6.30 0.89
C THR A 83 -1.07 6.89 0.13
N SER A 84 -1.41 6.31 -1.01
CA SER A 84 -2.60 6.70 -1.77
C SER A 84 -3.84 5.96 -1.27
N ALA A 85 -3.67 4.74 -0.77
CA ALA A 85 -4.69 3.96 -0.10
C ALA A 85 -4.04 2.83 0.73
N VAL A 86 -4.77 2.34 1.72
CA VAL A 86 -4.43 1.11 2.46
C VAL A 86 -5.58 0.14 2.27
N VAL A 87 -5.30 -1.04 1.69
CA VAL A 87 -6.30 -2.08 1.41
C VAL A 87 -5.95 -3.34 2.18
N VAL A 88 -6.87 -3.81 3.03
CA VAL A 88 -6.69 -5.03 3.81
C VAL A 88 -7.26 -6.23 3.03
N LEU A 89 -6.38 -7.15 2.65
CA LEU A 89 -6.76 -8.40 1.99
C LEU A 89 -7.02 -9.47 3.06
N PRO A 90 -8.21 -10.10 3.05
CA PRO A 90 -8.56 -11.10 4.04
C PRO A 90 -7.70 -12.36 3.89
N PHE A 91 -7.54 -13.08 4.99
CA PHE A 91 -6.85 -14.36 4.98
C PHE A 91 -7.73 -15.45 4.36
N VAL A 92 -7.18 -16.18 3.38
CA VAL A 92 -7.86 -17.30 2.73
C VAL A 92 -7.20 -18.61 3.18
N ARG A 93 -7.82 -19.30 4.14
CA ARG A 93 -7.32 -20.60 4.65
C ARG A 93 -7.10 -21.62 3.55
N ARG A 94 -8.08 -21.76 2.66
CA ARG A 94 -8.11 -22.73 1.56
C ARG A 94 -6.83 -22.71 0.71
N TRP A 95 -6.23 -21.55 0.49
CA TRP A 95 -5.02 -21.45 -0.32
C TRP A 95 -3.79 -22.09 0.30
N ARG A 96 -3.78 -22.35 1.61
CA ARG A 96 -2.72 -23.15 2.24
C ARG A 96 -2.85 -24.64 2.00
N GLU A 97 -4.05 -25.08 1.61
CA GLU A 97 -4.40 -26.49 1.42
C GLU A 97 -4.32 -26.90 -0.06
N LEU A 98 -4.13 -25.93 -0.97
CA LEU A 98 -4.01 -26.17 -2.41
C LEU A 98 -2.56 -26.44 -2.82
N ALA A 99 -2.36 -27.41 -3.71
CA ALA A 99 -1.05 -27.69 -4.31
C ALA A 99 -0.57 -26.57 -5.25
N VAL A 100 -1.49 -25.91 -5.97
CA VAL A 100 -1.18 -24.78 -6.87
C VAL A 100 -2.13 -23.61 -6.59
N PRO A 101 -1.89 -22.82 -5.52
CA PRO A 101 -2.81 -21.75 -5.11
C PRO A 101 -2.92 -20.60 -6.12
N LEU A 102 -1.91 -20.41 -6.97
CA LEU A 102 -1.82 -19.26 -7.88
C LEU A 102 -2.76 -19.37 -9.09
N ASP A 103 -3.17 -20.57 -9.49
CA ASP A 103 -4.12 -20.76 -10.58
C ASP A 103 -5.53 -20.28 -10.17
N ASP A 104 -5.94 -20.60 -8.94
CA ASP A 104 -7.22 -20.18 -8.36
C ASP A 104 -7.29 -18.65 -8.15
N VAL A 105 -6.12 -18.00 -8.03
CA VAL A 105 -5.98 -16.55 -7.84
C VAL A 105 -6.03 -15.79 -9.16
N ARG A 106 -5.54 -16.37 -10.26
CA ARG A 106 -5.43 -15.70 -11.56
C ARG A 106 -6.80 -15.33 -12.14
N ASP A 107 -7.78 -16.21 -12.01
CA ASP A 107 -9.13 -16.01 -12.55
C ASP A 107 -10.07 -15.26 -11.59
N LEU A 108 -9.55 -14.87 -10.42
CA LEU A 108 -10.38 -14.37 -9.34
C LEU A 108 -11.10 -13.05 -9.69
N LEU A 109 -10.47 -12.21 -10.50
CA LEU A 109 -11.08 -10.96 -10.95
C LEU A 109 -11.93 -11.09 -12.22
N THR A 110 -11.74 -12.15 -13.01
CA THR A 110 -12.51 -12.39 -14.24
C THR A 110 -13.83 -13.11 -13.97
N ARG A 111 -13.95 -13.83 -12.85
CA ARG A 111 -15.18 -14.52 -12.45
C ARG A 111 -16.16 -13.60 -11.70
N PRO A 112 -17.48 -13.69 -11.99
CA PRO A 112 -18.52 -13.09 -11.16
C PRO A 112 -18.42 -13.51 -9.69
N LEU A 113 -18.72 -12.59 -8.76
CA LEU A 113 -18.67 -12.89 -7.31
C LEU A 113 -19.58 -14.04 -6.90
N ILE A 114 -20.73 -14.19 -7.55
CA ILE A 114 -21.72 -15.21 -7.24
C ILE A 114 -21.20 -16.63 -7.51
N GLU A 115 -20.31 -16.78 -8.50
CA GLU A 115 -19.69 -18.05 -8.88
C GLU A 115 -18.50 -18.42 -7.97
N LEU A 116 -17.99 -17.45 -7.21
CA LEU A 116 -16.88 -17.70 -6.29
C LEU A 116 -17.38 -18.34 -4.98
N PRO A 117 -16.61 -19.28 -4.40
CA PRO A 117 -16.81 -19.73 -3.03
C PRO A 117 -16.86 -18.55 -2.04
N ARG A 118 -17.73 -18.63 -1.03
CA ARG A 118 -17.96 -17.54 -0.05
C ARG A 118 -16.66 -16.97 0.54
N GLN A 119 -15.67 -17.83 0.81
CA GLN A 119 -14.37 -17.45 1.35
C GLN A 119 -13.55 -16.59 0.37
N LEU A 120 -13.63 -16.88 -0.94
CA LEU A 120 -12.94 -16.14 -1.99
C LEU A 120 -13.65 -14.83 -2.37
N ARG A 121 -14.97 -14.73 -2.16
CA ARG A 121 -15.73 -13.49 -2.45
C ARG A 121 -15.15 -12.28 -1.72
N ARG A 122 -14.84 -12.42 -0.42
CA ARG A 122 -14.27 -11.33 0.38
C ARG A 122 -12.90 -10.91 -0.15
N TYR A 123 -12.06 -11.88 -0.53
CA TYR A 123 -10.77 -11.57 -1.14
C TYR A 123 -10.94 -10.88 -2.50
N ALA A 124 -11.86 -11.36 -3.34
CA ALA A 124 -12.15 -10.77 -4.65
C ALA A 124 -12.66 -9.34 -4.54
N THR A 125 -13.49 -9.02 -3.54
CA THR A 125 -13.86 -7.63 -3.25
C THR A 125 -12.64 -6.77 -2.92
N ALA A 126 -11.80 -7.21 -1.98
CA ALA A 126 -10.58 -6.48 -1.61
C ALA A 126 -9.58 -6.34 -2.79
N ALA A 127 -9.47 -7.36 -3.63
CA ALA A 127 -8.62 -7.32 -4.82
C ALA A 127 -9.17 -6.34 -5.89
N ARG A 128 -10.50 -6.23 -6.04
CA ARG A 128 -11.11 -5.20 -6.89
C ARG A 128 -10.89 -3.79 -6.33
N GLU A 129 -11.05 -3.60 -5.01
CA GLU A 129 -10.73 -2.33 -4.34
C GLU A 129 -9.26 -1.94 -4.53
N LEU A 130 -8.35 -2.90 -4.37
CA LEU A 130 -6.93 -2.67 -4.64
C LEU A 130 -6.66 -2.27 -6.09
N ARG A 131 -7.27 -2.96 -7.06
CA ARG A 131 -7.11 -2.62 -8.48
C ARG A 131 -7.66 -1.22 -8.78
N ALA A 132 -8.80 -0.87 -8.20
CA ALA A 132 -9.38 0.47 -8.33
C ALA A 132 -8.45 1.54 -7.73
N ALA A 133 -7.91 1.32 -6.53
CA ALA A 133 -6.99 2.25 -5.88
C ALA A 133 -5.69 2.46 -6.66
N VAL A 134 -5.16 1.41 -7.30
CA VAL A 134 -3.96 1.51 -8.16
C VAL A 134 -4.26 2.26 -9.46
N SER A 135 -5.48 2.13 -9.99
CA SER A 135 -5.89 2.77 -11.25
C SER A 135 -6.42 4.19 -11.04
N ALA A 136 -6.70 4.58 -9.80
CA ALA A 136 -7.21 5.89 -9.47
C ALA A 136 -6.16 6.96 -9.82
N PRO A 137 -6.56 8.09 -10.44
CA PRO A 137 -5.66 9.21 -10.63
C PRO A 137 -5.10 9.64 -9.27
N LEU A 138 -3.76 9.72 -9.16
CA LEU A 138 -3.13 10.28 -7.98
C LEU A 138 -3.72 11.70 -7.78
N PRO A 139 -4.28 12.02 -6.60
CA PRO A 139 -4.72 13.39 -6.36
C PRO A 139 -3.53 14.30 -6.60
N ALA A 140 -3.71 15.32 -7.44
CA ALA A 140 -2.66 16.24 -7.83
C ALA A 140 -1.96 16.70 -6.56
N SER A 141 -0.71 16.24 -6.38
CA SER A 141 0.11 16.71 -5.27
C SER A 141 0.19 18.22 -5.44
N THR A 142 -0.44 18.96 -4.53
CA THR A 142 -0.17 20.39 -4.39
C THR A 142 1.32 20.44 -4.08
N ARG A 143 2.14 20.63 -5.13
CA ARG A 143 3.51 21.07 -4.96
C ARG A 143 3.34 22.32 -4.11
N ARG A 144 3.69 22.22 -2.83
CA ARG A 144 3.97 23.39 -2.04
C ARG A 144 5.17 24.01 -2.75
N THR A 145 4.89 24.90 -3.69
CA THR A 145 5.87 25.85 -4.20
C THR A 145 6.43 26.47 -2.94
N ALA A 146 7.67 26.13 -2.61
CA ALA A 146 8.36 26.79 -1.53
C ALA A 146 8.25 28.29 -1.84
N ALA A 147 7.52 29.02 -1.00
CA ALA A 147 7.52 30.46 -1.06
C ALA A 147 8.99 30.89 -1.00
N PRO A 148 9.47 31.76 -1.91
CA PRO A 148 10.85 32.20 -1.85
C PRO A 148 11.08 32.80 -0.47
N LEU A 149 12.07 32.28 0.25
CA LEU A 149 12.56 32.84 1.51
C LEU A 149 12.89 34.31 1.23
N ALA A 150 12.05 35.21 1.72
CA ALA A 150 12.34 36.64 1.69
C ALA A 150 13.68 36.86 2.40
N ARG A 151 14.67 37.38 1.66
CA ARG A 151 15.95 37.78 2.24
C ARG A 151 15.70 38.85 3.31
N PRO A 152 16.26 38.75 4.52
CA PRO A 152 16.21 39.83 5.48
C PRO A 152 17.00 41.02 4.92
N VAL A 153 16.35 42.18 4.86
CA VAL A 153 16.97 43.47 4.56
C VAL A 153 17.85 43.86 5.76
N PRO A 154 19.16 44.09 5.59
CA PRO A 154 19.97 44.64 6.67
C PRO A 154 19.65 46.13 6.82
N THR A 155 18.96 46.49 7.91
CA THR A 155 18.87 47.89 8.36
C THR A 155 20.25 48.29 8.88
N ILE A 156 21.04 48.93 8.03
CA ILE A 156 22.29 49.59 8.43
C ILE A 156 21.90 50.76 9.31
N GLY A 157 22.27 50.69 10.59
CA GLY A 157 22.21 51.82 11.50
C GLY A 157 23.10 52.95 10.99
N ARG A 158 22.60 54.18 11.08
CA ARG A 158 23.44 55.38 11.00
C ARG A 158 23.21 56.24 12.22
N THR A 159 24.27 56.32 13.00
CA THR A 159 24.53 57.23 14.10
C THR A 159 24.67 58.68 13.62
N ALA A 160 24.23 59.60 14.49
CA ALA A 160 24.71 60.97 14.75
C ALA A 160 24.89 61.97 13.60
N ARG A 161 24.11 63.07 13.64
CA ARG A 161 24.61 64.38 14.08
C ARG A 161 23.47 65.32 14.45
#